data_AF-A0A2Z5UH87-F1
#
_entry.id   AF-A0A2Z5UH87-F1
#
_cell.length_a   1.000
_cell.length_b   1.000
_cell.length_c   1.000
_cell.angle_alpha   90.00
_cell.angle_beta   90.00
_cell.angle_gamma   90.00
#
_symmetry.space_group_name_H-M   'P 1'
#
loop_
_entity.id
_entity.type
_entity.pdbx_description
1 polymer ?
#
loop_
_entity_poly.entity_id
_entity_poly.type
_entity_poly.pdbx_seq_one_letter_code
_entity_poly.pdbx_strand_id
1 'polypeptide(L)'
;MSAKSDALETAVTDYIQARTALDMAPGARARTRADRAFARLAELAAPRIRYFTRRYGLSDVADDAAQVCAIALHRAAERYDPARARFTTYVNWQLRAELQALRLRLHGDQRSAGRRHVTATLSLEAMQADGDDDWLIDPAAEAATEQAAADGLAMLAADRLVADWATRRRATMSRTARHTDARIEARVAAEQALVRRQLTVTATTERLSESDRHIVRRALADIARHAAPRKLH
;
A
#
# COMPACT_ATOMS: atom_id res chain seq x y z
N MET A 1 -0.72 40.93 -28.31
CA MET A 1 -0.50 39.50 -28.62
C MET A 1 0.96 39.16 -28.35
N SER A 2 1.28 37.99 -27.81
CA SER A 2 2.67 37.66 -27.45
C SER A 2 3.33 36.86 -28.57
N ALA A 3 4.49 37.33 -29.06
CA ALA A 3 5.27 36.66 -30.10
C ALA A 3 5.55 35.17 -29.81
N LYS A 4 5.63 34.79 -28.51
CA LYS A 4 5.81 33.40 -28.09
C LYS A 4 4.57 32.53 -28.35
N SER A 5 3.37 33.11 -28.25
CA SER A 5 2.11 32.42 -28.56
C SER A 5 2.02 32.14 -30.05
N ASP A 6 2.35 33.13 -30.88
CA ASP A 6 2.30 33.00 -32.34
C ASP A 6 3.38 32.01 -32.84
N ALA A 7 4.57 32.02 -32.25
CA ALA A 7 5.61 31.05 -32.55
C ALA A 7 5.19 29.59 -32.24
N LEU A 8 4.49 29.37 -31.13
CA LEU A 8 3.96 28.05 -30.79
C LEU A 8 2.87 27.62 -31.78
N GLU A 9 2.02 28.56 -32.19
CA GLU A 9 0.97 28.35 -33.18
C GLU A 9 1.55 27.92 -34.54
N THR A 10 2.56 28.63 -35.04
CA THR A 10 3.27 28.24 -36.27
C THR A 10 3.93 26.88 -36.13
N ALA A 11 4.60 26.61 -35.00
CA ALA A 11 5.30 25.34 -34.79
C ALA A 11 4.34 24.13 -34.76
N VAL A 12 3.13 24.26 -34.21
CA VAL A 12 2.16 23.17 -34.24
C VAL A 12 1.62 22.94 -35.65
N THR A 13 1.38 24.00 -36.43
CA THR A 13 0.97 23.86 -37.83
C THR A 13 2.06 23.19 -38.67
N ASP A 14 3.32 23.60 -38.52
CA ASP A 14 4.48 22.98 -39.20
C ASP A 14 4.57 21.48 -38.86
N TYR A 15 4.36 21.15 -37.58
CA TYR A 15 4.40 19.77 -37.11
C TYR A 15 3.27 18.91 -37.68
N ILE A 16 2.03 19.42 -37.68
CA ILE A 16 0.87 18.74 -38.28
C ILE A 16 1.13 18.47 -39.76
N GLN A 17 1.58 19.48 -40.52
CA GLN A 17 1.89 19.33 -41.94
C GLN A 17 3.00 18.29 -42.19
N ALA A 18 4.07 18.31 -41.39
CA ALA A 18 5.15 17.33 -41.51
C ALA A 18 4.68 15.90 -41.19
N ARG A 19 3.78 15.74 -40.22
CA ARG A 19 3.19 14.45 -39.87
C ARG A 19 2.27 13.93 -40.98
N THR A 20 1.38 14.76 -41.51
CA THR A 20 0.53 14.39 -42.65
C THR A 20 1.35 13.99 -43.88
N ALA A 21 2.45 14.70 -44.17
CA ALA A 21 3.34 14.32 -45.27
C ALA A 21 4.03 12.97 -45.03
N LEU A 22 4.42 12.67 -43.79
CA LEU A 22 4.97 11.37 -43.41
C LEU A 22 3.94 10.25 -43.58
N ASP A 23 2.68 10.48 -43.20
CA ASP A 23 1.62 9.48 -43.31
C ASP A 23 1.27 9.20 -44.79
N MET A 24 1.30 10.23 -45.64
CA MET A 24 1.04 10.09 -47.08
C MET A 24 2.20 9.44 -47.84
N ALA A 25 3.45 9.70 -47.43
CA ALA A 25 4.64 9.18 -48.09
C ALA A 25 5.72 8.80 -47.06
N PRO A 26 5.63 7.60 -46.47
CA PRO A 26 6.58 7.14 -45.45
C PRO A 26 8.01 7.08 -45.98
N GLY A 27 8.97 7.60 -45.21
CA GLY A 27 10.39 7.55 -45.55
C GLY A 27 11.29 8.25 -44.55
N ALA A 28 12.59 7.94 -44.57
CA ALA A 28 13.57 8.45 -43.60
C ALA A 28 13.62 9.98 -43.54
N ARG A 29 13.53 10.65 -44.69
CA ARG A 29 13.52 12.13 -44.79
C ARG A 29 12.25 12.73 -44.18
N ALA A 30 11.08 12.16 -44.50
CA ALA A 30 9.80 12.60 -43.94
C ALA A 30 9.76 12.42 -42.42
N ARG A 31 10.28 11.28 -41.93
CA ARG A 31 10.40 11.01 -40.49
C ARG A 31 11.30 12.03 -39.80
N THR A 32 12.49 12.28 -40.36
CA THR A 32 13.42 13.30 -39.84
C THR A 32 12.77 14.69 -39.81
N ARG A 33 11.97 15.05 -40.82
CA ARG A 33 11.25 16.33 -40.86
C ARG A 33 10.20 16.42 -39.74
N ALA A 34 9.40 15.38 -39.55
CA ALA A 34 8.40 15.33 -38.48
C ALA A 34 9.04 15.40 -37.10
N ASP A 35 10.15 14.68 -36.89
CA ASP A 35 10.88 14.66 -35.61
C ASP A 35 11.50 16.03 -35.29
N ARG A 36 12.09 16.73 -36.29
CA ARG A 36 12.59 18.10 -36.12
C ARG A 36 11.48 19.10 -35.82
N ALA A 37 10.34 18.99 -36.51
CA ALA A 37 9.20 19.86 -36.26
C ALA A 37 8.63 19.64 -34.85
N PHE A 38 8.55 18.39 -34.40
CA PHE A 38 8.15 18.06 -33.03
C PHE A 38 9.15 18.58 -31.99
N ALA A 39 10.45 18.42 -32.22
CA ALA A 39 11.50 18.93 -31.32
C ALA A 39 11.37 20.44 -31.13
N ARG A 40 11.19 21.20 -32.22
CA ARG A 40 10.97 22.66 -32.17
C ARG A 40 9.70 23.02 -31.38
N LEU A 41 8.61 22.29 -31.58
CA LEU A 41 7.37 22.48 -30.83
C LEU A 41 7.58 22.22 -29.33
N ALA A 42 8.27 21.14 -28.99
CA ALA A 42 8.60 20.77 -27.61
C ALA A 42 9.50 21.80 -26.92
N GLU A 43 10.52 22.31 -27.62
CA GLU A 43 11.40 23.38 -27.12
C GLU A 43 10.62 24.66 -26.76
N LEU A 44 9.69 25.07 -27.63
CA LEU A 44 8.84 26.23 -27.37
C LEU A 44 7.87 26.01 -26.20
N ALA A 45 7.42 24.77 -25.98
CA ALA A 45 6.57 24.40 -24.85
C ALA A 45 7.35 24.22 -23.54
N ALA A 46 8.65 23.95 -23.59
CA ALA A 46 9.46 23.56 -22.44
C ALA A 46 9.41 24.54 -21.24
N PRO A 47 9.47 25.88 -21.41
CA PRO A 47 9.35 26.79 -20.28
C PRO A 47 8.01 26.67 -19.53
N ARG A 48 6.92 26.41 -20.27
CA ARG A 48 5.58 26.21 -19.67
C ARG A 48 5.48 24.87 -18.96
N ILE A 49 6.04 23.82 -19.57
CA ILE A 49 6.13 22.49 -18.94
C ILE A 49 6.86 22.62 -17.61
N ARG A 50 8.05 23.23 -17.57
CA ARG A 50 8.80 23.48 -16.32
C ARG A 50 8.01 24.29 -15.29
N TYR A 51 7.25 25.29 -15.73
CA TYR A 51 6.38 26.05 -14.84
C TYR A 51 5.29 25.16 -14.22
N PHE A 52 4.57 24.37 -15.02
CA PHE A 52 3.54 23.49 -14.52
C PHE A 52 4.11 22.35 -13.66
N THR A 53 5.22 21.73 -14.05
CA THR A 53 5.91 20.71 -13.23
C THR A 53 6.16 21.22 -11.81
N ARG A 54 6.72 22.43 -11.67
CA ARG A 54 6.90 23.07 -10.35
C ARG A 54 5.57 23.34 -9.64
N ARG A 55 4.58 23.87 -10.36
CA ARG A 55 3.25 24.20 -9.79
C ARG A 55 2.49 22.97 -9.29
N TYR A 56 2.71 21.81 -9.90
CA TYR A 56 2.09 20.55 -9.50
C TYR A 56 2.92 19.77 -8.47
N GLY A 57 4.06 20.32 -8.02
CA GLY A 57 4.90 19.70 -7.00
C GLY A 57 5.68 18.48 -7.50
N LEU A 58 6.02 18.44 -8.78
CA LEU A 58 6.66 17.31 -9.47
C LEU A 58 8.12 17.60 -9.83
N SER A 59 8.81 18.41 -9.02
CA SER A 59 10.17 18.87 -9.35
C SER A 59 11.23 17.77 -9.15
N ASP A 60 10.95 16.85 -8.23
CA ASP A 60 11.69 15.62 -7.95
C ASP A 60 11.60 14.61 -9.10
N VAL A 61 10.53 14.64 -9.87
CA VAL A 61 10.29 13.77 -11.04
C VAL A 61 10.17 14.58 -12.35
N ALA A 62 11.03 15.59 -12.50
CA ALA A 62 10.96 16.54 -13.61
C ALA A 62 11.11 15.88 -14.99
N ASP A 63 11.91 14.82 -15.10
CA ASP A 63 12.13 14.09 -16.35
C ASP A 63 10.87 13.32 -16.78
N ASP A 64 10.22 12.63 -15.85
CA ASP A 64 8.94 11.94 -16.10
C ASP A 64 7.84 12.94 -16.47
N ALA A 65 7.79 14.08 -15.77
CA ALA A 65 6.88 15.17 -16.09
C ALA A 65 7.11 15.71 -17.51
N ALA A 66 8.37 15.85 -17.94
CA ALA A 66 8.72 16.26 -19.29
C ALA A 66 8.27 15.24 -20.34
N GLN A 67 8.49 13.94 -20.10
CA GLN A 67 8.07 12.87 -21.01
C GLN A 67 6.55 12.80 -21.17
N VAL A 68 5.81 12.80 -20.06
CA VAL A 68 4.34 12.79 -20.07
C VAL A 68 3.80 14.03 -20.79
N CYS A 69 4.41 15.20 -20.58
CA CYS A 69 4.04 16.42 -21.29
C CYS A 69 4.38 16.37 -22.78
N ALA A 70 5.47 15.71 -23.19
CA ALA A 70 5.80 15.51 -24.60
C ALA A 70 4.76 14.61 -25.30
N ILE A 71 4.34 13.52 -24.65
CA ILE A 71 3.26 12.66 -25.15
C ILE A 71 1.94 13.44 -25.26
N ALA A 72 1.62 14.24 -24.25
CA ALA A 72 0.44 15.11 -24.25
C ALA A 72 0.48 16.11 -25.40
N LEU A 73 1.63 16.74 -25.65
CA LEU A 73 1.85 17.69 -26.73
C LEU A 73 1.66 17.04 -28.10
N HIS A 74 2.17 15.82 -28.27
CA HIS A 74 1.97 15.02 -29.48
C HIS A 74 0.49 14.75 -29.75
N ARG A 75 -0.22 14.19 -28.75
CA ARG A 75 -1.66 13.90 -28.82
C ARG A 75 -2.54 15.14 -28.96
N ALA A 76 -2.07 16.28 -28.44
CA ALA A 76 -2.76 17.56 -28.59
C ALA A 76 -2.67 18.04 -30.03
N ALA A 77 -1.49 17.94 -30.67
CA ALA A 77 -1.33 18.31 -32.07
C ALA A 77 -2.21 17.48 -33.01
N GLU A 78 -2.37 16.17 -32.76
CA GLU A 78 -3.25 15.29 -33.57
C GLU A 78 -4.72 15.70 -33.56
N ARG A 79 -5.18 16.30 -32.46
CA ARG A 79 -6.60 16.66 -32.24
C ARG A 79 -6.83 18.16 -32.28
N TYR A 80 -5.82 18.93 -32.71
CA TYR A 80 -5.88 20.37 -32.69
C TYR A 80 -6.78 20.90 -33.81
N ASP A 81 -7.75 21.73 -33.44
CA ASP A 81 -8.63 22.44 -34.35
C ASP A 81 -8.49 23.96 -34.11
N PRO A 82 -7.81 24.69 -35.02
CA PRO A 82 -7.58 26.14 -34.87
C PRO A 82 -8.87 26.96 -34.96
N ALA A 83 -9.98 26.41 -35.47
CA ALA A 83 -11.27 27.11 -35.49
C ALA A 83 -11.92 27.17 -34.11
N ARG A 84 -11.59 26.25 -33.20
CA ARG A 84 -12.17 26.18 -31.85
C ARG A 84 -11.43 27.03 -30.83
N ALA A 85 -10.11 26.99 -30.85
CA ALA A 85 -9.26 27.71 -29.91
C ALA A 85 -7.83 27.81 -30.42
N ARG A 86 -7.07 28.78 -29.89
CA ARG A 86 -5.61 28.84 -30.06
C ARG A 86 -4.94 27.63 -29.43
N PHE A 87 -3.83 27.19 -30.00
CA PHE A 87 -3.12 26.00 -29.54
C PHE A 87 -2.63 26.15 -28.11
N THR A 88 -2.13 27.33 -27.74
CA THR A 88 -1.63 27.62 -26.38
C THR A 88 -2.70 27.42 -25.32
N THR A 89 -3.95 27.81 -25.60
CA THR A 89 -5.08 27.60 -24.71
C THR A 89 -5.41 26.11 -24.59
N TYR A 90 -5.55 25.43 -25.72
CA TYR A 90 -5.90 24.02 -25.77
C TYR A 90 -4.84 23.13 -25.08
N VAL A 91 -3.57 23.33 -25.42
CA VAL A 91 -2.47 22.51 -24.91
C VAL A 91 -2.25 22.71 -23.40
N ASN A 92 -2.47 23.91 -22.85
CA ASN A 92 -2.34 24.13 -21.41
C ASN A 92 -3.29 23.23 -20.61
N TRP A 93 -4.50 22.97 -21.11
CA TRP A 93 -5.43 22.05 -20.47
C TRP A 93 -4.93 20.60 -20.52
N GLN A 94 -4.37 20.18 -21.66
CA GLN A 94 -3.80 18.84 -21.82
C GLN A 94 -2.60 18.62 -20.88
N LEU A 95 -1.65 19.55 -20.84
CA LEU A 95 -0.48 19.48 -19.97
C LEU A 95 -0.89 19.39 -18.49
N ARG A 96 -1.86 20.20 -18.08
CA ARG A 96 -2.35 20.21 -16.69
C ARG A 96 -3.06 18.91 -16.30
N ALA A 97 -3.85 18.34 -17.19
CA ALA A 97 -4.53 17.07 -16.95
C ALA A 97 -3.52 15.92 -16.78
N GLU A 98 -2.53 15.86 -17.65
CA GLU A 98 -1.52 14.80 -17.65
C GLU A 98 -0.57 14.91 -16.44
N LEU A 99 -0.17 16.12 -16.06
CA LEU A 99 0.59 16.35 -14.82
C LEU A 99 -0.22 16.04 -13.57
N GLN A 100 -1.53 16.34 -13.54
CA GLN A 100 -2.39 15.94 -12.44
C GLN A 100 -2.51 14.41 -12.34
N ALA A 101 -2.63 13.73 -13.47
CA ALA A 101 -2.67 12.27 -13.52
C ALA A 101 -1.34 11.63 -13.11
N LEU A 102 -0.20 12.23 -13.46
CA LEU A 102 1.12 11.80 -12.99
C LEU A 102 1.24 11.95 -11.48
N ARG A 103 0.89 13.13 -10.95
CA ARG A 103 0.88 13.40 -9.51
C ARG A 103 0.01 12.40 -8.74
N LEU A 104 -1.18 12.11 -9.24
CA LEU A 104 -2.08 11.15 -8.60
C LEU A 104 -1.50 9.73 -8.59
N ARG A 105 -0.81 9.32 -9.66
CA ARG A 105 -0.17 7.99 -9.75
C ARG A 105 1.02 7.85 -8.81
N LEU A 106 1.85 8.89 -8.70
CA LEU A 106 3.07 8.87 -7.89
C LEU A 106 2.79 9.12 -6.41
N HIS A 107 1.97 10.11 -6.09
CA HIS A 107 1.76 10.58 -4.72
C HIS A 107 0.38 10.22 -4.15
N GLY A 108 -0.48 9.57 -4.94
CA GLY A 108 -1.85 9.26 -4.53
C GLY A 108 -2.74 10.50 -4.39
N ASP A 109 -3.96 10.28 -3.89
CA ASP A 109 -4.81 11.38 -3.43
C ASP A 109 -4.30 11.84 -2.07
N GLN A 110 -3.67 13.01 -2.02
CA GLN A 110 -3.14 13.59 -0.78
C GLN A 110 -4.24 13.84 0.27
N ARG A 111 -5.52 13.88 -0.11
CA ARG A 111 -6.63 13.92 0.88
C ARG A 111 -6.77 12.62 1.67
N SER A 112 -6.19 11.54 1.18
CA SER A 112 -6.12 10.23 1.84
C SER A 112 -4.73 9.95 2.46
N ALA A 113 -3.85 10.95 2.54
CA ALA A 113 -2.43 10.82 2.92
C ALA A 113 -2.18 10.23 4.32
N GLY A 114 -3.19 10.10 5.18
CA GLY A 114 -3.08 9.32 6.42
C GLY A 114 -2.94 7.81 6.21
N ARG A 115 -3.12 7.27 5.00
CA ARG A 115 -3.14 5.82 4.74
C ARG A 115 -2.19 5.29 3.67
N ARG A 116 -1.44 6.13 2.98
CA ARG A 116 -0.43 5.68 2.01
C ARG A 116 0.81 6.55 2.12
N HIS A 117 1.75 6.07 2.94
CA HIS A 117 3.11 6.55 2.96
C HIS A 117 3.68 6.53 1.55
N VAL A 118 4.33 7.63 1.19
CA VAL A 118 5.03 7.87 -0.07
C VAL A 118 6.11 6.81 -0.23
N THR A 119 5.99 5.99 -1.28
CA THR A 119 6.99 5.01 -1.71
C THR A 119 8.14 5.72 -2.44
N ALA A 120 8.78 6.69 -1.79
CA ALA A 120 10.13 7.06 -2.17
C ALA A 120 11.03 6.04 -1.46
N THR A 121 11.65 5.12 -2.21
CA THR A 121 12.74 4.30 -1.68
C THR A 121 13.93 5.22 -1.42
N LEU A 122 13.96 5.81 -0.22
CA LEU A 122 15.11 6.53 0.29
C LEU A 122 16.16 5.51 0.72
N SER A 123 17.41 5.73 0.32
CA SER A 123 18.53 4.91 0.80
C SER A 123 18.80 5.26 2.25
N LEU A 124 18.88 4.24 3.12
CA LEU A 124 19.25 4.41 4.54
C LEU A 124 20.61 5.11 4.68
N GLU A 125 21.57 4.79 3.82
CA GLU A 125 22.90 5.41 3.83
C GLU A 125 22.84 6.91 3.51
N ALA A 126 21.93 7.35 2.65
CA ALA A 126 21.76 8.77 2.33
C ALA A 126 21.16 9.54 3.50
N MET A 127 20.22 8.93 4.23
CA MET A 127 19.61 9.52 5.43
C MET A 127 20.61 9.60 6.60
N GLN A 128 21.42 8.55 6.77
CA GLN A 128 22.50 8.52 7.77
C GLN A 128 23.57 9.58 7.50
N ALA A 129 23.92 9.82 6.23
CA ALA A 129 24.89 10.85 5.85
C ALA A 129 24.41 12.27 6.17
N ASP A 130 23.10 12.51 6.06
CA ASP A 130 22.46 13.80 6.36
C ASP A 130 22.08 13.95 7.86
N GLY A 131 22.27 12.90 8.67
CA GLY A 131 21.94 12.89 10.10
C GLY A 131 20.44 12.97 10.40
N ASP A 132 19.60 12.52 9.45
CA ASP A 132 18.13 12.56 9.52
C ASP A 132 17.53 11.15 9.68
N ASP A 133 18.21 10.29 10.46
CA ASP A 133 17.81 8.92 10.76
C ASP A 133 17.38 8.71 12.22
N ASP A 134 17.49 9.73 13.08
CA ASP A 134 17.21 9.65 14.52
C ASP A 134 15.73 9.31 14.80
N TRP A 135 14.80 9.67 13.90
CA TRP A 135 13.39 9.30 13.98
C TRP A 135 13.11 7.83 13.59
N LEU A 136 14.07 7.17 12.93
CA LEU A 136 13.92 5.81 12.40
C LEU A 136 14.12 4.75 13.49
N ILE A 137 14.81 5.13 14.57
CA ILE A 137 15.04 4.28 15.74
C ILE A 137 13.87 4.47 16.70
N ASP A 138 12.98 3.48 16.76
CA ASP A 138 11.99 3.39 17.83
C ASP A 138 12.62 2.65 19.03
N PRO A 139 12.95 3.34 20.14
CA PRO A 139 13.58 2.72 21.30
C PRO A 139 12.66 1.71 22.01
N ALA A 140 11.36 1.71 21.73
CA ALA A 140 10.42 0.72 22.27
C ALA A 140 10.24 -0.50 21.35
N ALA A 141 10.75 -0.49 20.12
CA ALA A 141 10.47 -1.52 19.12
C ALA A 141 10.97 -2.91 19.53
N GLU A 142 12.15 -3.00 20.15
CA GLU A 142 12.72 -4.26 20.63
C GLU A 142 11.86 -4.84 21.74
N ALA A 143 11.63 -4.07 22.82
CA ALA A 143 10.81 -4.50 23.94
C ALA A 143 9.36 -4.85 23.52
N ALA A 144 8.76 -4.07 22.61
CA ALA A 144 7.42 -4.33 22.10
C ALA A 144 7.38 -5.62 21.25
N THR A 145 8.39 -5.86 20.41
CA THR A 145 8.52 -7.08 19.63
C THR A 145 8.70 -8.30 20.52
N GLU A 146 9.59 -8.22 21.51
CA GLU A 146 9.81 -9.31 22.48
C GLU A 146 8.55 -9.63 23.27
N GLN A 147 7.85 -8.60 23.75
CA GLN A 147 6.58 -8.80 24.47
C GLN A 147 5.53 -9.43 23.57
N ALA A 148 5.36 -8.96 22.33
CA ALA A 148 4.42 -9.52 21.38
C ALA A 148 4.76 -10.98 21.01
N ALA A 149 6.05 -11.30 20.86
CA ALA A 149 6.51 -12.67 20.62
C ALA A 149 6.23 -13.57 21.83
N ALA A 150 6.50 -13.11 23.05
CA ALA A 150 6.22 -13.82 24.28
C ALA A 150 4.70 -14.07 24.45
N ASP A 151 3.87 -13.06 24.21
CA ASP A 151 2.41 -13.17 24.25
C ASP A 151 1.90 -14.17 23.21
N GLY A 152 2.43 -14.10 21.99
CA GLY A 152 2.11 -15.05 20.91
C GLY A 152 2.45 -16.49 21.29
N LEU A 153 3.65 -16.73 21.83
CA LEU A 153 4.07 -18.05 22.30
C LEU A 153 3.20 -18.54 23.47
N ALA A 154 2.85 -17.66 24.41
CA ALA A 154 1.97 -17.98 25.52
C ALA A 154 0.56 -18.38 25.04
N MET A 155 0.00 -17.68 24.05
CA MET A 155 -1.28 -18.06 23.45
C MET A 155 -1.22 -19.43 22.75
N LEU A 156 -0.17 -19.68 21.95
CA LEU A 156 0.02 -20.97 21.28
C LEU A 156 0.17 -22.12 22.29
N ALA A 157 0.90 -21.89 23.39
CA ALA A 157 1.02 -22.85 24.47
C ALA A 157 -0.32 -23.10 25.16
N ALA A 158 -1.07 -22.05 25.50
CA ALA A 158 -2.41 -22.19 26.09
C ALA A 158 -3.36 -23.00 25.18
N ASP A 159 -3.34 -22.75 23.88
CA ASP A 159 -4.16 -23.44 22.89
C ASP A 159 -3.86 -24.93 22.84
N ARG A 160 -2.55 -25.25 22.81
CA ARG A 160 -2.07 -26.63 22.82
C ARG A 160 -2.51 -27.36 24.08
N LEU A 161 -2.32 -26.75 25.25
CA LEU A 161 -2.66 -27.35 26.55
C LEU A 161 -4.17 -27.58 26.69
N VAL A 162 -4.98 -26.62 26.25
CA VAL A 162 -6.43 -26.69 26.29
C VAL A 162 -6.97 -27.74 25.33
N ALA A 163 -6.42 -27.86 24.12
CA ALA A 163 -6.82 -28.89 23.16
C ALA A 163 -6.52 -30.31 23.65
N ASP A 164 -5.34 -30.52 24.24
CA ASP A 164 -4.97 -31.80 24.86
C ASP A 164 -5.90 -32.17 26.01
N TRP A 165 -6.18 -31.20 26.89
CA TRP A 165 -7.12 -31.38 27.98
C TRP A 165 -8.54 -31.70 27.47
N ALA A 166 -9.04 -30.96 26.48
CA ALA A 166 -10.37 -31.17 25.89
C ALA A 166 -10.51 -32.58 25.30
N THR A 167 -9.44 -33.09 24.66
CA THR A 167 -9.37 -34.46 24.14
C THR A 167 -9.55 -35.49 25.26
N ARG A 168 -8.82 -35.35 26.37
CA ARG A 168 -8.96 -36.23 27.54
C ARG A 168 -10.33 -36.10 28.20
N ARG A 169 -10.87 -34.87 28.25
CA ARG A 169 -12.17 -34.57 28.83
C ARG A 169 -13.29 -35.27 28.06
N ARG A 170 -13.26 -35.18 26.72
CA ARG A 170 -14.14 -35.89 25.81
C ARG A 170 -14.09 -37.40 26.02
N ALA A 171 -12.91 -37.99 26.00
CA ALA A 171 -12.72 -39.43 26.22
C ALA A 171 -13.24 -39.91 27.60
N THR A 172 -13.15 -39.06 28.63
CA THR A 172 -13.69 -39.37 29.95
C THR A 172 -15.22 -39.29 29.98
N MET A 173 -15.80 -38.29 29.33
CA MET A 173 -17.25 -38.12 29.25
C MET A 173 -17.91 -39.23 28.43
N SER A 174 -17.35 -39.61 27.28
CA SER A 174 -17.87 -40.72 26.46
C SER A 174 -17.83 -42.07 27.18
N ARG A 175 -16.87 -42.28 28.12
CA ARG A 175 -16.80 -43.49 28.95
C ARG A 175 -17.82 -43.53 30.09
N THR A 176 -18.28 -42.36 30.56
CA THR A 176 -19.05 -42.26 31.82
C THR A 176 -20.52 -41.85 31.60
N ALA A 177 -20.84 -41.22 30.47
CA ALA A 177 -22.16 -40.63 30.21
C ALA A 177 -23.02 -41.47 29.24
N ARG A 178 -24.33 -41.57 29.50
CA ARG A 178 -25.36 -42.03 28.55
C ARG A 178 -25.89 -40.89 27.65
N HIS A 179 -25.04 -39.93 27.31
CA HIS A 179 -25.43 -38.77 26.51
C HIS A 179 -25.04 -38.96 25.04
N THR A 180 -25.79 -38.32 24.14
CA THR A 180 -25.45 -38.27 22.72
C THR A 180 -24.14 -37.52 22.51
N ASP A 181 -23.35 -37.94 21.51
CA ASP A 181 -22.05 -37.33 21.20
C ASP A 181 -22.15 -35.81 21.00
N ALA A 182 -23.23 -35.33 20.36
CA ALA A 182 -23.48 -33.90 20.17
C ALA A 182 -23.56 -33.11 21.49
N ARG A 183 -24.15 -33.69 22.55
CA ARG A 183 -24.26 -33.03 23.86
C ARG A 183 -22.92 -33.03 24.61
N ILE A 184 -22.09 -34.05 24.38
CA ILE A 184 -20.73 -34.12 24.92
C ILE A 184 -19.86 -33.05 24.25
N GLU A 185 -19.90 -32.94 22.92
CA GLU A 185 -19.14 -31.92 22.18
C GLU A 185 -19.51 -30.50 22.58
N ALA A 186 -20.81 -30.18 22.65
CA ALA A 186 -21.27 -28.85 23.06
C ALA A 186 -20.77 -28.48 24.46
N ARG A 187 -20.77 -29.44 25.39
CA ARG A 187 -20.29 -29.23 26.75
C ARG A 187 -18.77 -29.08 26.81
N VAL A 188 -18.02 -29.92 26.09
CA VAL A 188 -16.56 -29.83 26.03
C VAL A 188 -16.15 -28.50 25.41
N ALA A 189 -16.81 -28.05 24.34
CA ALA A 189 -16.55 -26.75 23.72
C ALA A 189 -16.78 -25.58 24.70
N ALA A 190 -17.87 -25.60 25.48
CA ALA A 190 -18.14 -24.59 26.49
C ALA A 190 -17.09 -24.58 27.61
N GLU A 191 -16.75 -25.76 28.15
CA GLU A 191 -15.70 -25.87 29.19
C GLU A 191 -14.32 -25.46 28.61
N GLN A 192 -14.04 -25.75 27.33
CA GLN A 192 -12.81 -25.38 26.63
C GLN A 192 -12.65 -23.85 26.49
N ALA A 193 -13.71 -23.16 26.07
CA ALA A 193 -13.70 -21.71 25.97
C ALA A 193 -13.47 -21.04 27.34
N LEU A 194 -14.09 -21.59 28.39
CA LEU A 194 -13.92 -21.12 29.77
C LEU A 194 -12.46 -21.28 30.24
N VAL A 195 -11.88 -22.47 30.06
CA VAL A 195 -10.49 -22.75 30.51
C VAL A 195 -9.48 -21.93 29.72
N ARG A 196 -9.65 -21.81 28.39
CA ARG A 196 -8.80 -20.96 27.54
C ARG A 196 -8.79 -19.52 28.04
N ARG A 197 -9.97 -18.94 28.29
CA ARG A 197 -10.09 -17.57 28.81
C ARG A 197 -9.33 -17.40 30.13
N GLN A 198 -9.36 -18.38 31.02
CA GLN A 198 -8.65 -18.27 32.32
C GLN A 198 -7.13 -18.42 32.19
N LEU A 199 -6.63 -19.08 31.15
CA LEU A 199 -5.19 -19.21 30.90
C LEU A 199 -4.59 -17.98 30.20
N THR A 200 -5.38 -17.24 29.41
CA THR A 200 -4.88 -16.15 28.56
C THR A 200 -5.19 -14.75 29.08
N VAL A 201 -5.97 -14.60 30.15
CA VAL A 201 -6.34 -13.27 30.68
C VAL A 201 -5.33 -12.83 31.74
N THR A 202 -4.72 -11.66 31.52
CA THR A 202 -3.76 -10.99 32.41
C THR A 202 -4.39 -9.95 33.35
N ALA A 203 -5.68 -9.63 33.18
CA ALA A 203 -6.42 -8.66 34.00
C ALA A 203 -7.41 -9.32 34.97
N THR A 204 -7.92 -8.56 35.96
CA THR A 204 -8.91 -9.04 36.94
C THR A 204 -10.16 -9.59 36.25
N THR A 205 -10.38 -10.89 36.35
CA THR A 205 -11.56 -11.57 35.80
C THR A 205 -12.81 -11.28 36.63
N GLU A 206 -13.95 -11.17 35.96
CA GLU A 206 -15.27 -11.22 36.61
C GLU A 206 -15.37 -12.46 37.51
N ARG A 207 -16.04 -12.34 38.66
CA ARG A 207 -16.18 -13.44 39.61
C ARG A 207 -16.90 -14.61 38.95
N LEU A 208 -16.15 -15.70 38.72
CA LEU A 208 -16.69 -16.96 38.24
C LEU A 208 -17.73 -17.54 39.21
N SER A 209 -18.78 -18.16 38.66
CA SER A 209 -19.71 -18.98 39.44
C SER A 209 -18.95 -20.13 40.14
N GLU A 210 -19.51 -20.69 41.22
CA GLU A 210 -18.86 -21.82 41.91
C GLU A 210 -18.67 -23.04 40.98
N SER A 211 -19.65 -23.29 40.10
CA SER A 211 -19.56 -24.36 39.10
C SER A 211 -18.40 -24.15 38.13
N ASP A 212 -18.25 -22.93 37.61
CA ASP A 212 -17.16 -22.60 36.68
C ASP A 212 -15.79 -22.66 37.36
N ARG A 213 -15.71 -22.22 38.63
CA ARG A 213 -14.48 -22.36 39.44
C ARG A 213 -14.07 -23.82 39.59
N HIS A 214 -15.00 -24.72 39.85
CA HIS A 214 -14.69 -26.15 39.94
C HIS A 214 -14.23 -26.73 38.60
N ILE A 215 -14.87 -26.35 37.49
CA ILE A 215 -14.48 -26.77 36.14
C ILE A 215 -13.03 -26.34 35.85
N VAL A 216 -12.72 -25.06 36.06
CA VAL A 216 -11.39 -24.48 35.80
C VAL A 216 -10.33 -25.12 36.68
N ARG A 217 -10.56 -25.22 38.01
CA ARG A 217 -9.59 -25.84 38.93
C ARG A 217 -9.23 -27.27 38.53
N ARG A 218 -10.24 -28.07 38.19
CA ARG A 218 -10.04 -29.44 37.73
C ARG A 218 -9.28 -29.49 36.41
N ALA A 219 -9.60 -28.59 35.48
CA ALA A 219 -8.90 -28.51 34.19
C ALA A 219 -7.43 -28.14 34.37
N LEU A 220 -7.13 -27.12 35.17
CA LEU A 220 -5.76 -26.69 35.46
C LEU A 220 -4.96 -27.79 36.17
N ALA A 221 -5.56 -28.48 37.16
CA ALA A 221 -4.92 -29.61 37.81
C ALA A 221 -4.63 -30.77 36.82
N ASP A 222 -5.54 -31.02 35.88
CA ASP A 222 -5.29 -32.01 34.83
C ASP A 222 -4.18 -31.61 33.88
N ILE A 223 -4.20 -30.35 33.42
CA ILE A 223 -3.16 -29.79 32.54
C ILE A 223 -1.79 -29.88 33.23
N ALA A 224 -1.68 -29.43 34.48
CA ALA A 224 -0.42 -29.47 35.23
C ALA A 224 0.13 -30.90 35.39
N ARG A 225 -0.75 -31.89 35.66
CA ARG A 225 -0.35 -33.31 35.78
C ARG A 225 0.21 -33.88 34.47
N HIS A 226 -0.24 -33.39 33.32
CA HIS A 226 0.15 -33.92 32.00
C HIS A 226 1.16 -33.03 31.25
N ALA A 227 1.43 -31.82 31.76
CA ALA A 227 2.43 -30.91 31.21
C ALA A 227 3.86 -31.19 31.70
N ALA A 228 4.02 -31.99 32.76
CA ALA A 228 5.34 -32.38 33.25
C ALA A 228 6.09 -33.22 32.19
N PRO A 229 7.37 -32.93 31.90
CA PRO A 229 8.14 -33.73 30.97
C PRO A 229 8.19 -35.16 31.49
N ARG A 230 7.74 -36.09 30.65
CA ARG A 230 7.98 -37.53 30.83
C ARG A 230 9.49 -37.67 31.00
N LYS A 231 9.98 -38.16 32.15
CA LYS A 231 11.42 -38.41 32.35
C LYS A 231 11.91 -39.21 31.15
N LEU A 232 12.77 -38.61 30.34
CA LEU A 232 13.50 -39.30 29.29
C LEU A 232 14.45 -40.23 30.05
N HIS A 233 14.15 -41.52 29.99
CA HIS A 233 15.02 -42.60 30.46
C HIS A 233 16.07 -42.90 29.40
#